data_AF-A0A3N5WPH3-F1
#
_entry.id   AF-A0A3N5WPH3-F1
#
_cell.length_a   1.000
_cell.length_b   1.000
_cell.length_c   1.000
_cell.angle_alpha   90.00
_cell.angle_beta   90.00
_cell.angle_gamma   90.00
#
_symmetry.space_group_name_H-M   'P 1'
#
loop_
_entity.id
_entity.type
_entity.pdbx_description
1 polymer ?
#
loop_
_entity_poly.entity_id
_entity_poly.type
_entity_poly.pdbx_seq_one_letter_code
_entity_poly.pdbx_strand_id
1 'polypeptide(L)' 'MDWSKKVVLVTGGTGSFGKKFVEIMLKEYHPTKLIVFSRDELKQHEMRASGFDHPSLRYFIGDVR' A
#
# COMPACT_ATOMS: atom_id res chain seq x y z
N MET A 1 -0.17 18.14 -8.55
CA MET A 1 0.77 17.07 -8.94
C MET A 1 -0.06 15.96 -9.58
N ASP A 2 0.35 15.42 -10.73
CA ASP A 2 -0.41 14.36 -11.42
C ASP A 2 -0.05 12.98 -10.83
N TRP A 3 -0.90 12.48 -9.92
CA TRP A 3 -0.71 11.20 -9.24
C TRP A 3 -0.99 9.99 -10.13
N SER A 4 -1.85 10.15 -11.15
CA SER A 4 -2.22 9.08 -12.08
C SER A 4 -1.05 8.56 -12.92
N LYS A 5 0.10 9.24 -12.88
CA LYS A 5 1.39 8.85 -13.49
C LYS A 5 2.49 8.55 -12.48
N LYS A 6 2.16 8.42 -11.19
CA LYS A 6 3.13 8.17 -10.11
C LYS A 6 3.01 6.75 -9.56
N VAL A 7 4.17 6.19 -9.29
CA VAL A 7 4.34 4.95 -8.53
C VAL A 7 4.80 5.33 -7.13
N VAL A 8 4.11 4.83 -6.11
CA VAL A 8 4.39 5.15 -4.71
C VAL A 8 4.74 3.87 -3.98
N LEU A 9 5.89 3.86 -3.31
CA LEU A 9 6.34 2.77 -2.44
C LEU A 9 6.15 3.16 -0.97
N VAL A 10 5.49 2.30 -0.21
CA VAL A 10 5.20 2.46 1.21
C VAL A 10 5.88 1.33 1.98
N THR A 11 7.06 1.63 2.55
CA THR A 11 7.76 0.73 3.46
C THR A 11 7.08 0.73 4.83
N GLY A 12 6.92 -0.45 5.45
CA GLY A 12 6.16 -0.56 6.70
C GLY A 12 4.66 -0.29 6.51
N GLY A 13 4.15 -0.45 5.27
CA GLY A 13 2.79 -0.08 4.92
C GLY A 13 1.69 -0.86 5.65
N THR A 14 2.01 -1.97 6.32
CA THR A 14 1.09 -2.73 7.16
C THR A 14 0.86 -2.14 8.56
N GLY A 15 1.65 -1.14 8.98
CA GLY A 15 1.44 -0.42 10.23
C GLY A 15 0.24 0.53 10.19
N SER A 16 -0.18 1.07 11.35
CA SER A 16 -1.37 1.94 11.45
C SER A 16 -1.29 3.18 10.55
N PHE A 17 -0.13 3.83 10.50
CA PHE A 17 0.10 4.96 9.60
C PHE A 17 0.04 4.54 8.13
N GLY A 18 0.74 3.44 7.79
CA GLY A 18 0.78 2.91 6.43
C GLY A 18 -0.60 2.57 5.89
N LYS A 19 -1.43 1.89 6.70
CA LYS A 19 -2.82 1.59 6.34
C LYS A 19 -3.63 2.86 6.09
N LYS A 20 -3.54 3.87 6.96
CA LYS A 20 -4.29 5.12 6.79
C LYS A 20 -3.82 5.91 5.58
N PHE A 21 -2.50 5.95 5.34
CA PHE A 21 -1.91 6.58 4.17
C PHE A 21 -2.40 5.91 2.88
N VAL A 22 -2.35 4.58 2.81
CA VAL A 22 -2.84 3.80 1.67
C VAL A 22 -4.32 4.06 1.42
N GLU A 23 -5.13 4.11 2.48
CA GLU A 23 -6.57 4.42 2.38
C GLU A 23 -6.81 5.77 1.70
N ILE A 24 -6.12 6.82 2.14
CA ILE A 24 -6.25 8.18 1.58
C ILE A 24 -5.75 8.21 0.13
N MET A 25 -4.61 7.57 -0.14
CA MET A 25 -4.05 7.48 -1.49
C MET A 25 -5.01 6.81 -2.48
N LEU A 26 -5.72 5.77 -2.05
CA LEU A 26 -6.71 5.08 -2.87
C LEU A 26 -8.00 5.88 -3.04
N LYS A 27 -8.45 6.60 -2.00
CA LYS A 27 -9.72 7.35 -2.04
C LYS A 27 -9.64 8.70 -2.74
N GLU A 28 -8.52 9.40 -2.59
CA GLU A 28 -8.43 10.82 -3.01
C GLU A 28 -7.48 11.00 -4.19
N TYR A 29 -6.33 10.33 -4.19
CA TYR A 29 -5.23 10.66 -5.11
C TYR A 29 -5.10 9.72 -6.31
N HIS A 30 -5.51 8.46 -6.19
CA HIS A 30 -5.54 7.46 -7.27
C HIS A 30 -4.21 7.33 -8.04
N PRO A 31 -3.11 6.93 -7.37
CA PRO A 31 -1.83 6.74 -8.04
C PRO A 31 -1.87 5.61 -9.06
N THR A 32 -1.00 5.65 -10.08
CA THR A 32 -0.87 4.55 -11.07
C THR A 32 -0.63 3.21 -10.38
N LYS A 33 0.22 3.22 -9.35
CA LYS A 33 0.59 2.04 -8.59
C LYS A 33 0.97 2.44 -7.17
N LEU A 34 0.44 1.68 -6.21
CA LEU A 34 0.73 1.84 -4.79
C LEU A 34 1.30 0.52 -4.27
N ILE A 35 2.52 0.55 -3.78
CA ILE A 35 3.29 -0.63 -3.42
C ILE A 35 3.45 -0.67 -1.90
N VAL A 36 2.84 -1.66 -1.25
CA VAL A 36 3.01 -1.93 0.18
C VAL A 36 4.16 -2.92 0.35
N PHE A 37 5.20 -2.49 1.05
CA PHE A 37 6.39 -3.29 1.33
C PHE A 37 6.54 -3.51 2.84
N SER A 38 6.53 -4.78 3.26
CA SER A 38 6.77 -5.15 4.67
C SER A 38 7.24 -6.59 4.80
N ARG A 39 7.75 -6.95 5.98
CA ARG A 39 8.27 -8.30 6.27
C ARG A 39 7.19 -9.32 6.63
N ASP A 40 6.04 -8.85 7.07
CA ASP A 40 5.03 -9.66 7.75
C ASP A 40 3.91 -10.01 6.77
N GLU A 41 3.94 -11.25 6.29
CA GLU A 41 2.98 -11.78 5.32
C GLU A 41 1.56 -11.81 5.88
N LEU A 42 1.40 -12.18 7.16
CA LEU A 42 0.10 -12.27 7.82
C LEU A 42 -0.58 -10.89 7.85
N LYS A 43 0.16 -9.85 8.24
CA LYS A 43 -0.40 -8.48 8.24
C LYS A 43 -0.74 -7.97 6.85
N GLN A 44 0.00 -8.38 5.81
CA GLN A 44 -0.35 -8.04 4.43
C GLN A 44 -1.63 -8.76 3.99
N HIS A 45 -1.78 -10.04 4.37
CA HIS A 45 -2.99 -10.82 4.10
C HIS A 45 -4.22 -10.22 4.79
N GLU A 46 -4.13 -9.91 6.08
CA GLU A 46 -5.20 -9.25 6.84
C GLU A 46 -5.59 -7.90 6.24
N MET A 47 -4.60 -7.10 5.81
CA MET A 47 -4.85 -5.82 5.15
C MET A 47 -5.61 -6.02 3.84
N ARG A 48 -5.22 -7.00 3.02
CA ARG A 48 -5.96 -7.29 1.78
C ARG A 48 -7.39 -7.75 2.07
N ALA A 49 -7.56 -8.66 3.02
CA ALA A 49 -8.87 -9.16 3.45
C ALA A 49 -9.77 -8.06 4.03
N SER A 50 -9.20 -7.01 4.64
CA SER A 50 -9.95 -5.86 5.16
C SER A 50 -10.37 -4.85 4.08
N GLY A 51 -10.25 -5.18 2.79
CA GLY A 51 -10.72 -4.35 1.67
C GLY A 51 -9.65 -3.54 0.97
N PHE A 52 -8.37 -3.69 1.31
CA PHE A 52 -7.26 -3.10 0.55
C PHE A 52 -6.89 -4.01 -0.63
N ASP A 53 -7.82 -4.18 -1.59
CA ASP A 53 -7.64 -5.02 -2.79
C ASP A 53 -7.93 -4.24 -4.08
N HIS A 54 -7.35 -3.04 -4.18
CA HIS A 54 -7.54 -2.19 -5.35
C HIS A 54 -6.61 -2.62 -6.50
N PRO A 55 -7.03 -2.52 -7.78
CA PRO A 55 -6.20 -2.92 -8.94
C PRO A 55 -4.84 -2.22 -9.05
N SER A 56 -4.69 -1.02 -8.47
CA SER A 56 -3.41 -0.28 -8.42
C SER A 56 -2.51 -0.69 -7.26
N LEU A 57 -3.01 -1.49 -6.30
CA LEU A 57 -2.28 -1.90 -5.12
C LEU A 57 -1.43 -3.15 -5.39
N ARG A 58 -0.20 -3.15 -4.90
CA ARG A 58 0.72 -4.29 -4.96
C ARG A 58 1.34 -4.51 -3.59
N TYR A 59 1.58 -5.77 -3.27
CA TYR A 59 2.14 -6.20 -2.00
C TYR A 59 3.44 -6.93 -2.26
N PHE A 60 4.50 -6.52 -1.57
CA PHE A 60 5.81 -7.17 -1.65
C PHE A 60 6.32 -7.48 -0.25
N ILE A 61 6.86 -8.67 -0.10
CA ILE A 61 7.50 -9.11 1.13
C ILE A 61 8.98 -8.76 1.05
N GLY A 62 9.51 -8.15 2.10
CA GLY A 62 10.93 -7.89 2.22
C GLY A 62 11.31 -7.06 3.42
N ASP A 63 12.62 -7.03 3.72
CA ASP A 63 13.24 -6.22 4.77
C ASP A 63 13.87 -4.96 4.14
N VAL A 64 13.85 -3.85 4.87
CA VAL A 64 14.53 -2.60 4.50
C VAL A 64 15.97 -2.53 5.00
N ARG A 65 16.36 -3.46 5.90
CA ARG A 65 17.71 -3.54 6.49
C ARG A 65 18.74 -4.13 5.54
#